data_AF-A0A1I0YHC4-F1
#
_entry.id   AF-A0A1I0YHC4-F1
#
_cell.length_a   1.000
_cell.length_b   1.000
_cell.length_c   1.000
_cell.angle_alpha   90.00
_cell.angle_beta   90.00
_cell.angle_gamma   90.00
#
_symmetry.space_group_name_H-M   'P 1'
#
loop_
_entity.id
_entity.type
_entity.pdbx_description
1 polymer ?
#
loop_
_entity_poly.entity_id
_entity_poly.type
_entity_poly.pdbx_seq_one_letter_code
_entity_poly.pdbx_strand_id
1 'polypeptide(L)'
;MASQSQHAHQDIAQMHLEHAYIVLAGDKESVRAARWNGIPPRDRQMLAHMSGIGSKKGDVPLQSLNALERGKMHCEARRLLKQLQTVLRCAQGGELPSQFPAASHESDGIAA
;
A
#
# COMPACT_ATOMS: atom_id res chain seq x y z
N MET A 1 20.07 9.67 52.34
CA MET A 1 18.96 10.46 51.79
C MET A 1 19.19 10.92 50.34
N ALA A 2 20.43 11.25 49.91
CA ALA A 2 20.70 11.67 48.53
C ALA A 2 20.44 10.59 47.44
N SER A 3 20.78 9.32 47.68
CA SER A 3 20.53 8.24 46.70
C SER A 3 19.06 7.96 46.43
N GLN A 4 18.17 8.12 47.43
CA GLN A 4 16.73 7.88 47.26
C GLN A 4 16.08 8.98 46.42
N SER A 5 16.52 10.23 46.57
CA SER A 5 16.08 11.35 45.71
C SER A 5 16.57 11.18 44.26
N GLN A 6 17.80 10.74 44.05
CA GLN A 6 18.33 10.48 42.70
C GLN A 6 17.61 9.34 41.98
N HIS A 7 17.29 8.24 42.68
CA HIS A 7 16.48 7.15 42.11
C HIS A 7 15.05 7.62 41.77
N ALA A 8 14.39 8.37 42.66
CA ALA A 8 13.06 8.91 42.38
C ALA A 8 13.03 9.83 41.15
N HIS A 9 14.07 10.64 40.93
CA HIS A 9 14.20 11.46 39.73
C HIS A 9 14.48 10.65 38.46
N GLN A 10 15.22 9.54 38.54
CA GLN A 10 15.44 8.62 37.43
C GLN A 10 14.16 7.89 37.04
N ASP A 11 13.37 7.43 38.02
CA ASP A 11 12.09 6.75 37.79
C ASP A 11 11.06 7.69 37.11
N ILE A 12 10.99 8.95 37.54
CA ILE A 12 10.12 9.96 36.94
C ILE A 12 10.55 10.27 35.49
N ALA A 13 11.86 10.44 35.25
CA ALA A 13 12.37 10.67 33.90
C ALA A 13 12.10 9.49 32.96
N GLN A 14 12.25 8.26 33.44
CA GLN A 14 11.94 7.05 32.67
C GLN A 14 10.45 6.97 32.34
N MET A 15 9.56 7.21 33.31
CA MET A 15 8.11 7.26 33.08
C MET A 15 7.73 8.31 32.02
N HIS A 16 8.33 9.50 32.06
CA HIS A 16 8.07 10.54 31.05
C HIS A 16 8.57 10.14 29.65
N LEU A 17 9.72 9.46 29.55
CA LEU A 17 10.22 8.93 28.28
C LEU A 17 9.31 7.84 27.71
N GLU A 18 8.83 6.93 28.55
CA GLU A 18 7.87 5.89 28.15
C GLU A 18 6.57 6.51 27.66
N HIS A 19 6.02 7.49 28.37
CA HIS A 19 4.83 8.23 27.95
C HIS A 19 5.05 8.95 26.61
N ALA A 20 6.19 9.63 26.44
CA ALA A 20 6.53 10.30 25.18
C ALA A 20 6.61 9.31 24.02
N TYR A 21 7.19 8.11 24.24
CA TYR A 21 7.27 7.08 23.22
C TYR A 21 5.88 6.55 22.82
N ILE A 22 4.99 6.35 23.79
CA ILE A 22 3.61 5.93 23.56
C ILE A 22 2.84 6.99 22.76
N VAL A 23 2.95 8.27 23.14
CA VAL A 23 2.29 9.38 22.41
C VAL A 23 2.79 9.46 20.97
N LEU A 24 4.12 9.42 20.76
CA LEU A 24 4.72 9.44 19.43
C LEU A 24 4.32 8.23 18.58
N ALA A 25 4.17 7.05 19.19
CA ALA A 25 3.66 5.87 18.50
C ALA A 25 2.19 6.04 18.10
N GLY A 26 1.37 6.60 18.99
CA GLY A 26 -0.03 6.95 18.72
C GLY A 26 -0.16 7.91 17.54
N ASP A 27 0.67 8.95 17.48
CA ASP A 27 0.66 9.92 16.37
C ASP A 27 0.98 9.25 15.03
N LYS A 28 1.95 8.34 15.00
CA LYS A 28 2.30 7.61 13.77
C LYS A 28 1.15 6.74 13.26
N GLU A 29 0.45 6.03 14.15
CA GLU A 29 -0.70 5.22 13.74
C GLU A 29 -1.89 6.08 13.31
N SER A 30 -2.13 7.21 13.98
CA SER A 30 -3.14 8.19 13.60
C SER A 30 -2.90 8.75 12.18
N VAL A 31 -1.66 9.09 11.85
CA VAL A 31 -1.30 9.56 10.50
C VAL A 31 -1.52 8.45 9.45
N ARG A 32 -1.19 7.20 9.76
CA ARG A 32 -1.44 6.08 8.83
C ARG A 32 -2.93 5.82 8.64
N ALA A 33 -3.72 5.86 9.70
CA ALA A 33 -5.17 5.71 9.64
C ALA A 33 -5.80 6.85 8.82
N ALA A 34 -5.37 8.09 9.02
CA ALA A 34 -5.84 9.23 8.23
C ALA A 34 -5.53 9.06 6.73
N ARG A 35 -4.30 8.65 6.39
CA ARG A 35 -3.92 8.36 4.99
C ARG A 35 -4.74 7.22 4.39
N TRP A 36 -4.97 6.16 5.15
CA TRP A 36 -5.81 5.03 4.73
C TRP A 36 -7.25 5.46 4.45
N ASN A 37 -7.85 6.23 5.36
CA ASN A 37 -9.22 6.71 5.23
C ASN A 37 -9.39 7.73 4.10
N GLY A 38 -8.32 8.43 3.70
CA GLY A 38 -8.30 9.31 2.54
C GLY A 38 -8.37 8.57 1.20
N ILE A 39 -8.11 7.25 1.17
CA ILE A 39 -8.22 6.45 -0.05
C ILE A 39 -9.70 6.06 -0.24
N PRO A 40 -10.29 6.28 -1.44
CA PRO A 40 -11.66 5.88 -1.73
C PRO A 40 -11.91 4.40 -1.37
N PRO A 41 -13.07 4.07 -0.76
CA PRO A 41 -13.39 2.69 -0.37
C PRO A 41 -13.26 1.70 -1.53
N ARG A 42 -13.68 2.09 -2.74
CA ARG A 42 -13.54 1.29 -3.96
C ARG A 42 -12.10 0.84 -4.22
N ASP A 43 -11.14 1.75 -4.08
CA ASP A 43 -9.74 1.48 -4.39
C ASP A 43 -9.12 0.59 -3.30
N ARG A 44 -9.49 0.81 -2.04
CA ARG A 44 -9.11 -0.07 -0.93
C ARG A 44 -9.66 -1.49 -1.10
N GLN A 45 -10.93 -1.60 -1.48
CA GLN A 45 -11.61 -2.88 -1.75
C GLN A 45 -10.97 -3.64 -2.92
N MET A 46 -10.66 -2.94 -4.02
CA MET A 46 -9.94 -3.50 -5.15
C MET A 46 -8.59 -4.06 -4.70
N LEU A 47 -7.80 -3.29 -3.97
CA LEU A 47 -6.48 -3.73 -3.51
C LEU A 47 -6.58 -4.92 -2.54
N ALA A 48 -7.55 -4.91 -1.62
CA ALA A 48 -7.80 -6.02 -0.71
C ALA A 48 -8.21 -7.30 -1.45
N HIS A 49 -9.03 -7.18 -2.49
CA HIS A 49 -9.40 -8.30 -3.36
C HIS A 49 -8.19 -8.86 -4.10
N MET A 50 -7.38 -8.00 -4.75
CA MET A 50 -6.15 -8.42 -5.44
C MET A 50 -5.14 -9.10 -4.52
N SER A 51 -5.13 -8.74 -3.24
CA SER A 51 -4.28 -9.33 -2.20
C SER A 51 -4.77 -10.67 -1.67
N GLY A 52 -5.93 -11.16 -2.14
CA GLY A 52 -6.52 -12.42 -1.70
C GLY A 52 -7.02 -12.40 -0.26
N ILE A 53 -7.19 -11.22 0.35
CA ILE A 53 -7.71 -11.08 1.73
C ILE A 53 -9.22 -10.80 1.76
N GLY A 54 -9.84 -10.63 0.58
CA GLY A 54 -11.27 -10.41 0.40
C GLY A 54 -11.63 -8.92 0.31
N SER A 55 -12.47 -8.57 -0.65
CA SER A 55 -12.84 -7.17 -0.96
C SER A 55 -13.36 -6.39 0.26
N LYS A 56 -14.19 -7.03 1.10
CA LYS A 56 -14.78 -6.40 2.30
C LYS A 56 -13.72 -5.88 3.29
N LYS A 57 -12.51 -6.44 3.30
CA LYS A 57 -11.39 -5.98 4.13
C LYS A 57 -10.84 -4.62 3.70
N GLY A 58 -11.16 -4.15 2.50
CA GLY A 58 -10.79 -2.80 2.06
C GLY A 58 -11.66 -1.71 2.70
N ASP A 59 -12.86 -2.03 3.16
CA ASP A 59 -13.80 -1.05 3.70
C ASP A 59 -13.54 -0.70 5.17
N VAL A 60 -12.91 -1.62 5.90
CA VAL A 60 -12.65 -1.51 7.34
C VAL A 60 -11.46 -0.58 7.66
N PRO A 61 -11.34 -0.11 8.92
CA PRO A 61 -10.19 0.69 9.35
C PRO A 61 -8.87 -0.08 9.24
N LEU A 62 -7.76 0.62 8.96
CA LEU A 62 -6.43 0.01 8.81
C LEU A 62 -6.01 -0.85 10.02
N GLN A 63 -6.42 -0.46 11.22
CA GLN A 63 -6.12 -1.15 12.48
C GLN A 63 -6.77 -2.54 12.57
N SER A 64 -7.87 -2.77 11.84
CA SER A 64 -8.55 -4.08 11.81
C SER A 64 -7.84 -5.11 10.93
N LEU A 65 -6.88 -4.67 10.11
CA LEU A 65 -6.04 -5.55 9.31
C LEU A 65 -4.83 -5.99 10.14
N ASN A 66 -4.52 -7.28 10.15
CA ASN A 66 -3.32 -7.78 10.80
C ASN A 66 -2.04 -7.45 9.99
N ALA A 67 -0.87 -7.66 10.59
CA ALA A 67 0.40 -7.31 9.97
C ALA A 67 0.63 -8.03 8.62
N LEU A 68 0.22 -9.30 8.51
CA LEU A 68 0.35 -10.10 7.29
C LEU A 68 -0.57 -9.57 6.18
N GLU A 69 -1.83 -9.26 6.49
CA GLU A 69 -2.80 -8.68 5.55
C GLU A 69 -2.27 -7.36 4.99
N ARG A 70 -1.76 -6.47 5.86
CA ARG A 70 -1.12 -5.22 5.42
C ARG A 70 0.12 -5.47 4.55
N GLY A 71 0.92 -6.48 4.88
CA GLY A 71 2.07 -6.90 4.08
C GLY A 71 1.68 -7.37 2.67
N LYS A 72 0.65 -8.21 2.56
CA LYS A 72 0.10 -8.66 1.26
C LYS A 72 -0.37 -7.47 0.42
N MET A 73 -1.14 -6.57 1.02
CA MET A 73 -1.61 -5.35 0.35
C MET A 73 -0.46 -4.46 -0.13
N HIS A 74 0.60 -4.34 0.66
CA HIS A 74 1.77 -3.57 0.28
C HIS A 74 2.48 -4.17 -0.95
N CYS A 75 2.72 -5.49 -0.96
CA CYS A 75 3.34 -6.18 -2.09
C CYS A 75 2.50 -6.04 -3.36
N GLU A 76 1.17 -6.23 -3.25
CA GLU A 76 0.25 -6.10 -4.37
C GLU A 76 0.17 -4.67 -4.91
N ALA A 77 0.13 -3.67 -4.03
CA ALA A 77 0.14 -2.27 -4.45
C ALA A 77 1.40 -1.93 -5.26
N ARG A 78 2.57 -2.42 -4.82
CA ARG A 78 3.84 -2.23 -5.54
C ARG A 78 3.84 -2.94 -6.90
N ARG A 79 3.27 -4.14 -6.97
CA ARG A 79 3.12 -4.89 -8.22
C ARG A 79 2.21 -4.15 -9.19
N LEU A 80 1.04 -3.72 -8.71
CA LEU A 80 0.06 -2.98 -9.50
C LEU A 80 0.64 -1.67 -10.03
N LEU A 81 1.38 -0.92 -9.22
CA LEU A 81 2.02 0.33 -9.68
C LEU A 81 2.90 0.11 -10.92
N LYS A 82 3.67 -0.98 -10.96
CA LYS A 82 4.50 -1.35 -12.13
C LYS A 82 3.64 -1.71 -13.34
N GLN A 83 2.55 -2.47 -13.13
CA GLN A 83 1.66 -2.88 -14.22
C GLN A 83 0.89 -1.68 -14.80
N LEU A 84 0.48 -0.74 -13.95
CA LEU A 84 -0.22 0.48 -14.37
C LEU A 84 0.66 1.36 -15.27
N GLN A 85 1.98 1.36 -15.09
CA GLN A 85 2.88 2.05 -16.02
C GLN A 85 2.77 1.49 -17.44
N THR A 86 2.67 0.16 -17.58
CA THR A 86 2.45 -0.47 -18.89
C THR A 86 1.07 -0.15 -19.43
N VAL A 87 0.03 -0.24 -18.60
CA VAL A 87 -1.35 0.09 -19.01
C VAL A 87 -1.43 1.53 -19.51
N LEU A 88 -0.81 2.48 -18.81
CA LEU A 88 -0.79 3.89 -19.23
C LEU A 88 -0.09 4.07 -20.59
N ARG A 89 1.01 3.35 -20.86
CA ARG A 89 1.66 3.37 -22.18
C ARG A 89 0.74 2.85 -23.28
N CYS A 90 0.05 1.74 -23.03
CA CYS A 90 -0.91 1.17 -24.00
C CYS A 90 -2.11 2.10 -24.21
N ALA A 91 -2.61 2.72 -23.15
CA ALA A 91 -3.77 3.61 -23.20
C ALA A 91 -3.49 4.96 -23.88
N GLN A 92 -2.22 5.37 -23.98
CA GLN A 92 -1.81 6.62 -24.62
C GLN A 92 -1.96 6.58 -26.17
N GLY A 93 -2.28 5.41 -26.75
CA GLY A 93 -2.58 5.27 -28.18
C GLY A 93 -1.39 5.50 -29.12
N GLY A 94 -0.16 5.52 -28.60
CA GLY A 94 1.04 5.69 -29.42
C GLY A 94 1.26 4.52 -30.37
N GLU A 95 1.74 4.82 -31.58
CA GLU A 95 2.16 3.81 -32.54
C GLU A 95 3.21 2.88 -31.90
N LEU A 96 2.96 1.56 -31.92
CA LEU A 96 4.03 0.61 -31.63
C LEU A 96 5.12 0.83 -32.70
N PRO A 97 6.39 1.04 -32.31
CA PRO A 97 7.47 1.07 -33.28
C PRO A 97 7.45 -0.25 -34.05
N SER A 98 7.07 -0.23 -35.32
CA SER A 98 7.09 -1.41 -36.18
C SER A 98 8.56 -1.71 -36.53
N GLN A 99 9.29 -2.29 -35.59
CA GLN A 99 10.64 -2.83 -35.84
C GLN A 99 10.59 -4.14 -36.62
N PHE A 100 9.38 -4.70 -36.78
CA PHE A 100 9.13 -5.85 -37.63
C PHE A 100 8.61 -5.35 -38.98
N PRO A 101 9.19 -5.82 -40.11
CA PRO A 101 8.56 -5.62 -41.41
C PRO A 101 7.12 -6.12 -41.31
N ALA A 102 6.18 -5.40 -41.93
CA ALA A 102 4.77 -5.76 -41.95
C ALA A 102 4.66 -7.27 -42.19
N ALA A 103 3.93 -7.98 -41.33
CA ALA A 103 3.65 -9.38 -41.58
C ALA A 103 3.01 -9.45 -42.96
N SER A 104 3.76 -9.98 -43.93
CA SER A 104 3.24 -10.39 -45.22
C SER A 104 2.33 -11.57 -44.94
N HIS A 105 1.13 -11.28 -44.44
CA HIS A 105 0.02 -12.20 -44.50
C HIS A 105 -0.35 -12.28 -45.97
N GLU A 106 0.36 -13.13 -46.71
CA GLU A 106 -0.20 -13.73 -47.91
C GLU A 106 -1.50 -14.38 -47.44
N SER A 107 -2.61 -13.68 -47.72
CA SER A 107 -3.93 -14.26 -47.67
C SER A 107 -3.93 -15.38 -48.69
N ASP A 108 -3.57 -16.59 -48.28
CA ASP A 108 -3.87 -17.79 -49.05
C ASP A 108 -5.38 -17.78 -49.29
N GLY A 109 -5.75 -17.47 -50.53
CA GLY A 109 -7.10 -17.20 -50.93
C GLY A 109 -8.00 -18.38 -50.62
N ILE A 110 -8.95 -18.17 -49.72
CA ILE A 110 -10.23 -18.85 -49.79
C ILE A 110 -11.21 -17.79 -50.24
N ALA A 111 -11.44 -17.76 -51.55
CA ALA A 111 -12.55 -17.05 -52.17
C ALA A 111 -13.87 -17.57 -51.59
N ALA A 112 -14.81 -16.64 -51.44
CA ALA A 112 -16.19 -16.87 -51.02
C ALA A 112 -16.95 -17.88 -51.91
#